data_AF-A0A480AB46-F1
#
_entry.id   AF-A0A480AB46-F1
#
_cell.length_a   1.000
_cell.length_b   1.000
_cell.length_c   1.000
_cell.angle_alpha   90.00
_cell.angle_beta   90.00
_cell.angle_gamma   90.00
#
_symmetry.space_group_name_H-M   'P 1'
#
loop_
_entity.id
_entity.type
_entity.pdbx_description
1 polymer ?
#
loop_
_entity_poly.entity_id
_entity_poly.type
_entity_poly.pdbx_seq_one_letter_code
_entity_poly.pdbx_strand_id
1 'polypeptide(L)'
;MNKTISFQEVIEYVENLSQEDQDFLVELIKKRKIEKRRLEIAKNAEQTLAALSAGTAKKGTVADLLKTKKPFPVTKLEDVAGCLKYDGEPATLEDMEDAIRQGVEEIQF
;
A
#
# COMPACT_ATOMS: atom_id res chain seq x y z
N MET A 1 13.53 37.02 7.19
CA MET A 1 13.10 36.41 5.90
C MET A 1 13.27 34.91 6.04
N ASN A 2 12.18 34.13 6.01
CA ASN A 2 12.29 32.67 6.10
C ASN A 2 12.80 32.14 4.76
N LYS A 3 14.07 31.71 4.74
CA LYS A 3 14.62 30.97 3.60
C LYS A 3 13.87 29.65 3.51
N THR A 4 13.05 29.50 2.47
CA THR A 4 12.42 28.21 2.16
C THR A 4 13.51 27.30 1.64
N ILE A 5 13.89 26.31 2.44
CA ILE A 5 14.85 25.27 2.06
C ILE A 5 14.10 24.28 1.16
N SER A 6 14.66 23.99 0.00
CA SER A 6 14.12 23.00 -0.93
C SER A 6 14.27 21.58 -0.36
N PHE A 7 13.46 20.63 -0.83
CA PHE A 7 13.58 19.23 -0.40
C PHE A 7 14.97 18.64 -0.73
N GLN A 8 15.55 19.04 -1.86
CA GLN A 8 16.87 18.59 -2.28
C GLN A 8 17.98 19.07 -1.33
N GLU A 9 17.96 20.35 -0.94
CA GLU A 9 18.91 20.90 0.04
C GLU A 9 18.81 20.16 1.39
N VAL A 10 17.61 19.70 1.78
CA VAL A 10 17.45 18.89 3.00
C VAL A 10 18.09 17.51 2.84
N ILE A 11 17.99 16.87 1.68
CA ILE A 11 18.67 15.58 1.41
C ILE A 11 20.17 15.75 1.54
N GLU A 12 20.74 16.78 0.90
CA GLU A 12 22.18 17.07 0.96
C GLU A 12 22.64 17.31 2.40
N TYR A 13 21.83 17.98 3.24
CA TYR A 13 22.16 18.13 4.67
C TYR A 13 22.13 16.81 5.43
N VAL A 14 21.20 15.91 5.11
CA VAL A 14 21.14 14.58 5.74
C VAL A 14 22.31 13.70 5.30
N GLU A 15 22.70 13.74 4.02
CA GLU A 15 23.82 12.97 3.48
C GLU A 15 25.17 13.38 4.10
N ASN A 16 25.30 14.65 4.51
CA ASN A 16 26.50 15.15 5.19
C ASN A 16 26.57 14.79 6.69
N LEU A 17 25.52 14.19 7.26
CA LEU A 17 25.54 13.69 8.64
C LEU A 17 26.32 12.38 8.75
N SER A 18 26.83 12.08 9.95
CA SER A 18 27.41 10.76 10.24
C SER A 18 26.34 9.66 10.11
N GLN A 19 26.75 8.40 9.89
CA GLN A 19 25.80 7.29 9.81
C GLN A 19 24.97 7.13 11.10
N GLU A 20 25.59 7.33 12.27
CA GLU A 20 24.91 7.30 13.56
C GLU A 20 23.86 8.43 13.68
N ASP A 21 24.20 9.64 13.25
CA ASP A 21 23.26 10.78 13.26
C ASP A 21 22.12 10.60 12.26
N GLN A 22 22.38 9.98 11.10
CA GLN A 22 21.35 9.64 10.12
C GLN A 22 20.35 8.63 10.71
N ASP A 23 20.84 7.58 11.35
CA ASP A 23 20.01 6.58 12.03
C ASP A 23 19.18 7.21 13.15
N PHE A 24 19.81 8.04 13.98
CA PHE A 24 19.13 8.76 15.05
C PHE A 24 18.05 9.72 14.51
N LEU A 25 18.33 10.44 13.42
CA LEU A 25 17.37 11.33 12.76
C LEU A 25 16.15 10.55 12.28
N VAL A 26 16.35 9.37 11.68
CA VAL A 26 15.26 8.50 11.23
C VAL A 26 14.39 8.08 12.41
N GLU A 27 14.98 7.67 13.53
CA GLU A 27 14.22 7.34 14.74
C GLU A 27 13.42 8.53 15.27
N LEU A 28 14.04 9.70 15.33
CA LEU A 28 13.43 10.92 15.83
C LEU A 28 12.22 11.32 14.97
N ILE A 29 12.34 11.25 13.65
CA ILE A 29 11.24 11.55 12.71
C ILE A 29 10.10 10.55 12.92
N LYS A 30 10.39 9.26 13.05
CA LYS A 30 9.37 8.23 13.32
C LYS A 30 8.61 8.54 14.61
N LYS A 31 9.31 8.81 15.72
CA LYS A 31 8.71 9.19 17.02
C LYS A 31 7.83 10.43 16.89
N ARG A 32 8.31 11.48 16.22
CA ARG A 32 7.54 12.73 16.01
C ARG A 32 6.28 12.50 15.16
N LYS A 33 6.33 11.62 14.15
CA LYS A 33 5.15 11.27 13.34
C LYS A 33 4.09 10.53 14.17
N ILE A 34 4.51 9.61 15.04
CA ILE A 34 3.60 8.91 15.97
C ILE A 34 2.93 9.92 16.90
N GLU A 35 3.69 10.86 17.46
CA GLU A 35 3.14 11.83 18.39
C GLU A 35 2.15 12.79 17.70
N LYS A 36 2.46 13.26 16.49
CA LYS A 36 1.50 14.03 15.68
C LYS A 36 0.21 13.25 15.44
N ARG A 37 0.31 11.96 15.12
CA ARG A 37 -0.86 11.10 14.90
C ARG A 37 -1.70 10.95 16.18
N ARG A 38 -1.06 10.82 17.34
CA ARG A 38 -1.76 10.76 18.64
C ARG A 38 -2.53 12.05 18.93
N LEU A 39 -1.95 13.21 18.63
CA LEU A 39 -2.63 14.49 18.76
C LEU A 39 -3.85 14.60 17.83
N GLU A 40 -3.74 14.13 16.59
CA GLU A 40 -4.89 14.06 15.67
C GLU A 40 -6.00 13.15 16.22
N ILE A 41 -5.64 11.99 16.77
CA ILE A 41 -6.61 11.06 17.38
C ILE A 41 -7.29 11.70 18.59
N ALA A 42 -6.55 12.36 19.47
CA ALA A 42 -7.10 13.06 20.62
C ALA A 42 -8.10 14.15 20.19
N LYS A 43 -7.71 14.98 19.21
CA LYS A 43 -8.60 16.01 18.64
C LYS A 43 -9.86 15.40 18.04
N ASN A 44 -9.74 14.32 17.28
CA ASN A 44 -10.91 13.65 16.69
C ASN A 44 -11.82 13.03 17.76
N ALA A 45 -11.24 12.49 18.84
CA ALA A 45 -11.98 11.95 19.97
C ALA A 45 -12.75 13.05 20.71
N GLU A 46 -12.11 14.19 20.99
CA GLU A 46 -12.77 15.36 21.58
C GLU A 46 -13.96 15.83 20.73
N GLN A 47 -13.76 15.96 19.42
CA GLN A 47 -14.83 16.32 18.48
C GLN A 47 -15.97 15.30 18.49
N THR A 48 -15.65 14.01 18.56
CA THR A 48 -16.64 12.93 18.60
C THR A 48 -17.45 12.96 19.90
N LEU A 49 -16.78 13.17 21.04
CA LEU A 49 -17.43 13.29 22.36
C LEU A 49 -18.32 14.54 22.43
N ALA A 50 -17.88 15.66 21.87
CA ALA A 50 -18.68 16.89 21.77
C ALA A 50 -19.91 16.70 20.87
N ALA A 51 -19.77 16.01 19.74
CA ALA A 51 -20.91 15.70 18.87
C ALA A 51 -21.90 14.73 19.54
N LEU A 52 -21.39 13.79 20.35
CA LEU A 52 -22.23 12.87 21.11
C LEU A 52 -23.04 13.61 22.17
N SER A 53 -22.42 14.51 22.94
CA SER A 53 -23.10 15.32 23.96
C SER A 53 -24.08 16.32 23.35
N ALA A 54 -23.75 16.91 22.19
CA ALA A 54 -24.65 17.78 21.45
C ALA A 54 -25.78 17.04 20.70
N GLY A 55 -25.78 15.70 20.71
CA GLY A 55 -26.78 14.88 20.01
C GLY A 55 -26.67 14.91 18.48
N THR A 56 -25.60 15.51 17.93
CA THR A 56 -25.35 15.63 16.49
C THR A 56 -24.46 14.52 15.93
N ALA A 57 -23.96 13.63 16.79
CA ALA A 57 -23.19 12.47 16.37
C ALA A 57 -24.00 11.54 15.46
N LYS A 58 -23.38 11.10 14.36
CA LYS A 58 -23.95 10.07 13.48
C LYS A 58 -24.03 8.74 14.25
N LYS A 59 -25.24 8.19 14.35
CA LYS A 59 -25.51 6.87 14.91
C LYS A 59 -25.85 5.90 13.79
N GLY A 60 -25.46 4.64 13.92
CA GLY A 60 -25.71 3.60 12.92
C GLY A 60 -25.40 2.22 13.48
N THR A 61 -25.78 1.20 12.71
CA THR A 61 -25.48 -0.20 13.00
C THR A 61 -24.07 -0.57 12.53
N VAL A 62 -23.55 -1.73 12.95
CA VAL A 62 -22.29 -2.28 12.42
C VAL A 62 -22.35 -2.42 10.89
N ALA A 63 -23.51 -2.77 10.34
CA ALA A 63 -23.73 -2.84 8.90
C ALA A 63 -23.57 -1.46 8.21
N ASP A 64 -23.90 -0.36 8.87
CA ASP A 64 -23.71 0.99 8.33
C ASP A 64 -22.25 1.43 8.33
N LEU A 65 -21.43 0.91 9.25
CA LEU A 65 -19.97 1.10 9.26
C LEU A 65 -19.28 0.30 8.15
N LEU A 66 -19.80 -0.89 7.83
CA LEU A 66 -19.23 -1.78 6.80
C LEU A 66 -19.60 -1.40 5.37
N LYS A 67 -20.53 -0.45 5.16
CA LYS A 67 -20.87 0.13 3.84
C LYS A 67 -19.78 1.08 3.30
N THR A 68 -18.50 0.81 3.58
CA THR A 68 -17.41 1.63 3.07
C THR A 68 -17.47 1.72 1.53
N LYS A 69 -17.16 2.91 1.00
CA LYS A 69 -17.05 3.17 -0.45
C LYS A 69 -16.20 2.04 -1.05
N LYS A 70 -16.77 1.32 -2.03
CA LYS A 70 -16.18 0.17 -2.74
C LYS A 70 -14.64 0.30 -2.76
N PRO A 71 -13.92 -0.48 -1.93
CA PRO A 71 -12.51 -0.19 -1.61
C PRO A 71 -11.60 -0.35 -2.82
N PHE A 72 -12.06 -1.09 -3.84
CA PHE A 72 -11.39 -1.22 -5.12
C PHE A 72 -12.42 -1.09 -6.24
N PRO A 73 -12.12 -0.32 -7.30
CA PRO A 73 -12.90 -0.39 -8.53
C PRO A 73 -12.84 -1.82 -9.08
N VAL A 74 -13.87 -2.24 -9.81
CA VAL A 74 -13.83 -3.51 -10.55
C VAL A 74 -12.73 -3.39 -11.60
N THR A 75 -11.70 -4.21 -11.47
CA THR A 75 -10.58 -4.28 -12.41
C THR A 75 -10.95 -5.24 -13.52
N LYS A 76 -10.87 -4.80 -14.79
CA LYS A 76 -11.08 -5.67 -15.94
C LYS A 76 -9.82 -6.46 -16.26
N LEU A 77 -9.96 -7.54 -17.03
CA LEU A 77 -8.82 -8.34 -17.48
C LEU A 77 -7.81 -7.49 -18.25
N GLU A 78 -8.29 -6.53 -19.06
CA GLU A 78 -7.45 -5.59 -19.79
C GLU A 78 -6.55 -4.74 -18.87
N ASP A 79 -7.04 -4.36 -17.69
CA ASP A 79 -6.32 -3.52 -16.73
C ASP A 79 -5.15 -4.26 -16.05
N VAL A 80 -5.18 -5.60 -16.05
CA VAL A 80 -4.15 -6.48 -15.46
C VAL A 80 -3.45 -7.34 -16.49
N ALA A 81 -3.79 -7.19 -17.78
CA ALA A 81 -3.20 -7.98 -18.85
C ALA A 81 -1.68 -7.82 -18.92
N GLY A 82 -1.14 -6.64 -18.57
CA GLY A 82 0.31 -6.41 -18.47
C GLY A 82 1.01 -7.20 -17.35
N CYS A 83 0.27 -7.82 -16.43
CA CYS A 83 0.78 -8.73 -15.42
C CYS A 83 0.71 -10.21 -15.85
N LEU A 84 0.06 -10.52 -16.97
CA LEU A 84 0.03 -11.86 -17.55
C LEU A 84 1.38 -12.08 -18.26
N LYS A 85 2.37 -12.48 -17.48
CA LYS A 85 3.75 -12.73 -17.92
C LYS A 85 3.86 -14.03 -18.71
N TYR A 86 3.19 -14.12 -19.84
CA TYR A 86 3.48 -15.16 -20.82
C TYR A 86 3.80 -14.50 -22.15
N ASP A 87 5.08 -14.17 -22.32
CA ASP A 87 5.66 -13.62 -23.55
C ASP A 87 6.15 -14.74 -24.50
N GLY A 88 5.87 -16.01 -24.16
CA GLY A 88 6.23 -17.17 -24.97
C GLY A 88 5.21 -17.43 -26.07
N GLU A 89 5.61 -18.20 -27.08
CA GLU A 89 4.69 -18.70 -28.09
C GLU A 89 3.69 -19.66 -27.41
N PRO A 90 2.37 -19.40 -27.50
CA PRO A 90 1.38 -20.24 -26.84
C PRO A 90 1.41 -21.64 -27.44
N ALA A 91 1.65 -22.64 -26.58
CA ALA A 91 1.61 -24.05 -27.00
C ALA A 91 0.23 -24.41 -27.58
N THR A 92 0.23 -25.10 -28.71
CA THR A 92 -0.98 -25.64 -29.32
C THR A 92 -1.41 -26.93 -28.64
N LEU A 93 -2.66 -27.35 -28.85
CA LEU A 93 -3.14 -28.64 -28.35
C LEU A 93 -2.34 -29.81 -28.96
N GLU A 94 -1.90 -29.68 -30.21
CA GLU A 94 -1.06 -30.67 -30.89
C GLU A 94 0.32 -30.78 -30.21
N ASP A 95 0.93 -29.65 -29.85
CA ASP A 95 2.19 -29.63 -29.09
C ASP A 95 2.05 -30.33 -27.73
N MET A 96 0.89 -30.19 -27.08
CA MET A 96 0.60 -30.85 -25.81
C MET A 96 0.43 -32.37 -25.99
N GLU A 97 -0.29 -32.81 -27.02
CA GLU A 97 -0.49 -34.23 -27.33
C GLU A 97 0.82 -34.92 -27.70
N ASP A 98 1.67 -34.25 -28.46
CA ASP A 98 2.99 -34.74 -28.85
C ASP A 98 3.95 -34.86 -27.65
N ALA A 99 3.93 -33.86 -26.76
CA ALA A 99 4.71 -33.91 -25.52
C ALA A 99 4.23 -35.03 -24.58
N ILE A 100 2.92 -35.28 -24.50
CA ILE A 100 2.36 -36.40 -23.73
C ILE A 100 2.82 -37.73 -24.33
N ARG A 101 2.76 -37.90 -25.66
CA ARG A 101 3.19 -39.11 -26.36
C ARG A 101 4.67 -39.42 -26.10
N GLN A 102 5.55 -38.43 -26.28
CA GLN A 102 6.98 -38.58 -25.98
C GLN A 102 7.22 -38.97 -24.53
N GLY A 103 6.54 -38.30 -23.58
CA GLY A 103 6.68 -38.62 -22.16
C GLY A 103 6.28 -40.06 -21.81
N VAL A 104 5.25 -40.62 -22.45
CA VAL A 104 4.85 -42.02 -22.24
C VAL A 104 5.87 -43.00 -22.83
N GLU A 105 6.42 -42.70 -24.01
CA GLU A 105 7.45 -43.53 -24.65
C GLU A 105 8.77 -43.55 -23.86
N GLU A 106 9.16 -42.43 -23.27
CA GLU A 106 10.37 -42.30 -22.44
C GLU A 106 10.26 -43.03 -21.08
N ILE A 107 9.03 -43.26 -20.58
CA ILE A 107 8.78 -43.97 -19.31
C ILE A 107 8.80 -45.51 -19.49
N GLN A 108 8.79 -46.03 -20.73
CA GLN A 108 8.74 -47.47 -21.01
C GLN A 108 10.09 -48.22 -21.07
N PHE A 109 11.17 -47.65 -20.53
CA PHE A 109 12.47 -48.34 -20.36
C PHE A 109 12.91 -48.45 -18.90
#